data_AF-A0AAD6BMH2-F1
#
_entry.id   AF-A0AAD6BMH2-F1
#
_cell.length_a   1.000
_cell.length_b   1.000
_cell.length_c   1.000
_cell.angle_alpha   90.00
_cell.angle_beta   90.00
_cell.angle_gamma   90.00
#
_symmetry.space_group_name_H-M   'P 1'
#
loop_
_entity.id
_entity.type
_entity.pdbx_description
1 polymer ?
#
loop_
_entity_poly.entity_id
_entity_poly.type
_entity_poly.pdbx_seq_one_letter_code
_entity_poly.pdbx_strand_id
1 'polypeptide(L)'
;MKSSLDEGVKLRGRVFKARDFHLLYEEARYYQLMPMIKELERWKQDREQRRTMQPCDCLVVRVTPDLGERIALSGEKVLIEEIFPETGDVMCNSVNAGWNQDPTHVIRFPLNGYCRLNSVLERLFQKGFSVSASCGGGVDSSQFSEYVLCREDRRSLSMNTSIRIKQEPLD
;
A
#
# COMPACT_ATOMS: atom_id res chain seq x y z
N MET A 1 -41.37 -1.47 40.94
CA MET A 1 -41.09 -2.67 40.12
C MET A 1 -40.54 -2.16 38.79
N LYS A 2 -39.21 -2.18 38.62
CA LYS A 2 -38.46 -3.20 37.84
C LYS A 2 -38.98 -3.27 36.40
N SER A 3 -38.24 -2.71 35.45
CA SER A 3 -37.27 -3.38 34.53
C SER A 3 -37.92 -3.44 33.14
N SER A 4 -37.29 -3.07 32.03
CA SER A 4 -36.05 -3.57 31.43
C SER A 4 -35.76 -2.69 30.20
N LEU A 5 -34.50 -2.32 29.91
CA LEU A 5 -33.63 -2.96 28.90
C LEU A 5 -34.28 -2.97 27.51
N ASP A 6 -33.66 -2.61 26.39
CA ASP A 6 -32.29 -2.45 25.92
C ASP A 6 -32.49 -2.25 24.39
N GLU A 7 -31.64 -1.50 23.70
CA GLU A 7 -31.37 -1.54 22.24
C GLU A 7 -30.63 -0.22 21.94
N GLY A 8 -29.32 -0.17 22.15
CA GLY A 8 -28.40 -0.84 21.26
C GLY A 8 -28.18 0.02 20.02
N VAL A 9 -27.38 1.08 20.13
CA VAL A 9 -26.90 1.81 18.95
C VAL A 9 -25.93 0.89 18.21
N LYS A 10 -26.50 0.04 17.37
CA LYS A 10 -25.79 -0.83 16.44
C LYS A 10 -25.19 0.08 15.37
N LEU A 11 -23.97 0.56 15.62
CA LEU A 11 -23.14 1.22 14.62
C LEU A 11 -22.76 0.19 13.55
N ARG A 12 -23.72 -0.06 12.64
CA ARG A 12 -23.53 -0.87 11.44
C ARG A 12 -22.44 -0.19 10.60
N GLY A 13 -21.24 -0.76 10.63
CA GLY A 13 -20.33 -0.94 9.49
C GLY A 13 -20.15 0.21 8.50
N ARG A 14 -20.37 1.47 8.88
CA ARG A 14 -20.04 2.61 8.03
C ARG A 14 -18.55 2.84 8.15
N VAL A 15 -17.89 2.88 7.00
CA VAL A 15 -16.55 3.43 6.88
C VAL A 15 -16.63 4.88 7.38
N PHE A 16 -16.16 5.12 8.60
CA PHE A 16 -16.03 6.46 9.18
C PHE A 16 -15.15 7.30 8.24
N LYS A 17 -15.74 8.28 7.55
CA LYS A 17 -14.97 9.20 6.71
C LYS A 17 -14.26 10.20 7.61
N ALA A 18 -13.12 10.72 7.17
CA ALA A 18 -12.35 11.72 7.93
C ALA A 18 -13.20 12.95 8.32
N ARG A 19 -14.19 13.30 7.50
CA ARG A 19 -15.15 14.39 7.78
C ARG A 19 -16.12 14.06 8.92
N ASP A 20 -16.49 12.78 9.07
CA ASP A 20 -17.38 12.32 10.14
C ASP A 20 -16.66 12.29 11.50
N PHE A 21 -15.33 12.07 11.50
CA PHE A 21 -14.52 12.09 12.72
C PHE A 21 -14.51 13.48 13.37
N HIS A 22 -14.24 14.54 12.61
CA HIS A 22 -14.14 15.88 13.18
C HIS A 22 -15.48 16.35 13.77
N LEU A 23 -16.59 16.09 13.07
CA LEU A 23 -17.93 16.41 13.56
C LEU A 23 -18.23 15.68 14.86
N LEU A 24 -17.99 14.36 14.90
CA LEU A 24 -18.24 13.53 16.09
C LEU A 24 -17.35 13.95 17.27
N TYR A 25 -16.10 14.32 17.01
CA TYR A 25 -15.18 14.79 18.04
C TYR A 25 -15.62 16.11 18.66
N GLU A 26 -16.06 17.08 17.84
CA GLU A 26 -16.60 18.35 18.34
C GLU A 26 -17.89 18.13 19.14
N GLU A 27 -18.80 17.27 18.69
CA GLU A 27 -20.01 16.92 19.45
C GLU A 27 -19.67 16.26 20.80
N ALA A 28 -18.76 15.28 20.80
CA ALA A 28 -18.32 14.62 22.04
C ALA A 28 -17.69 15.62 23.02
N ARG A 29 -16.96 16.62 22.51
CA ARG A 29 -16.37 17.70 23.30
C ARG A 29 -17.42 18.68 23.83
N TYR A 30 -18.39 19.07 23.00
CA TYR A 30 -19.50 19.93 23.37
C TYR A 30 -20.33 19.31 24.51
N TYR A 31 -20.65 18.02 24.41
CA TYR A 31 -21.37 17.27 25.45
C TYR A 31 -20.47 16.76 26.60
N GLN A 32 -19.17 17.07 26.59
CA GLN A 32 -18.21 16.68 27.63
C GLN A 32 -18.15 15.16 27.90
N LEU A 33 -18.31 14.35 26.86
CA LEU A 33 -18.27 12.89 26.94
C LEU A 33 -16.83 12.39 27.06
N MET A 34 -16.20 12.59 28.21
CA MET A 34 -14.77 12.29 28.46
C MET A 34 -14.33 10.87 28.05
N PRO A 35 -15.09 9.79 28.30
CA PRO A 35 -14.71 8.46 27.83
C PRO A 35 -14.64 8.37 26.30
N MET A 36 -15.59 9.02 25.61
CA MET A 36 -15.67 9.01 24.15
C MET A 36 -14.55 9.86 23.52
N ILE A 37 -14.24 11.02 24.11
CA ILE A 37 -13.13 11.87 23.67
C ILE A 37 -11.81 11.09 23.73
N LYS A 38 -11.54 10.39 24.85
CA LYS A 38 -10.33 9.56 25.00
C LYS A 38 -10.24 8.45 23.96
N GLU A 39 -11.34 7.75 23.69
CA GLU A 39 -11.36 6.71 22.65
C GLU A 39 -11.20 7.29 21.24
N LEU A 40 -11.73 8.48 20.94
CA LEU A 40 -11.55 9.16 19.66
C LEU A 40 -10.09 9.63 19.46
N GLU A 41 -9.45 10.17 20.50
CA GLU A 41 -8.03 10.54 20.47
C GLU A 41 -7.14 9.31 20.24
N ARG A 42 -7.40 8.23 20.99
CA ARG A 42 -6.71 6.95 20.79
C ARG A 42 -6.91 6.42 19.37
N TRP A 43 -8.14 6.45 18.86
CA TRP A 43 -8.44 5.99 17.50
C TRP A 43 -7.71 6.83 16.45
N LYS A 44 -7.63 8.16 16.63
CA LYS A 44 -6.87 9.05 15.73
C LYS A 44 -5.40 8.67 15.72
N GLN A 45 -4.80 8.48 16.90
CA GLN A 45 -3.39 8.09 17.04
C GLN A 45 -3.11 6.72 16.41
N ASP A 46 -3.94 5.72 16.70
CA ASP A 46 -3.83 4.37 16.11
C ASP A 46 -3.95 4.43 14.57
N ARG A 47 -4.81 5.31 14.04
CA ARG A 47 -5.02 5.44 12.60
C ARG A 47 -3.89 6.18 11.90
N GLU A 48 -3.33 7.21 12.52
CA GLU A 48 -2.12 7.88 12.05
C GLU A 48 -0.91 6.93 12.06
N GLN A 49 -0.76 6.17 13.14
CA GLN A 49 0.29 5.16 13.27
C GLN A 49 0.11 4.01 12.26
N ARG A 50 -1.12 3.57 12.01
CA ARG A 50 -1.40 2.61 10.92
C ARG A 50 -1.00 3.20 9.57
N ARG A 51 -1.34 4.45 9.26
CA ARG A 51 -0.96 5.06 7.97
C ARG A 51 0.56 5.11 7.77
N THR A 52 1.35 5.28 8.81
CA THR A 52 2.82 5.32 8.72
C THR A 52 3.48 3.94 8.77
N MET A 53 2.82 2.94 9.37
CA MET A 53 3.38 1.59 9.56
C MET A 53 2.82 0.53 8.61
N GLN A 54 1.85 0.84 7.75
CA GLN A 54 1.31 -0.14 6.80
C GLN A 54 2.38 -0.48 5.76
N PRO A 55 2.85 -1.74 5.70
CA PRO A 55 3.74 -2.16 4.63
C PRO A 55 2.98 -2.04 3.30
N CYS A 56 3.66 -1.52 2.29
CA CYS A 56 3.11 -1.43 0.95
C CYS A 56 4.14 -1.95 -0.05
N ASP A 57 3.66 -2.77 -0.96
CA ASP A 57 4.46 -3.23 -2.09
C ASP A 57 4.52 -2.11 -3.10
N CYS A 58 5.73 -1.74 -3.52
CA CYS A 58 5.99 -0.63 -4.44
C CYS A 58 6.74 -1.09 -5.67
N LEU A 59 6.31 -0.60 -6.83
CA LEU A 59 7.02 -0.76 -8.10
C LEU A 59 7.09 0.57 -8.84
N VAL A 60 8.20 0.80 -9.52
CA VAL A 60 8.35 1.93 -10.44
C VAL A 60 8.35 1.40 -11.87
N VAL A 61 7.44 1.90 -12.69
CA VAL A 61 7.35 1.60 -14.12
C VAL A 61 7.82 2.81 -14.90
N ARG A 62 8.89 2.65 -15.68
CA ARG A 62 9.38 3.68 -16.59
C ARG A 62 9.12 3.27 -18.03
N VAL A 63 8.56 4.18 -18.82
CA VAL A 63 8.25 4.04 -20.24
C VAL A 63 9.04 5.08 -21.03
N THR A 64 9.79 4.66 -22.03
CA THR A 64 10.53 5.55 -22.96
C THR A 64 10.00 5.31 -24.38
N PRO A 65 9.46 6.31 -25.11
CA PRO A 65 8.83 6.13 -26.41
C PRO A 65 9.85 6.08 -27.57
N ASP A 66 10.98 5.37 -27.40
CA ASP A 66 12.03 5.19 -28.42
C ASP A 66 11.46 4.55 -29.72
N LEU A 67 12.31 4.19 -30.70
CA LEU A 67 11.98 3.36 -31.89
C LEU A 67 11.45 1.96 -31.51
N GLY A 68 10.27 1.91 -30.87
CA GLY A 68 9.80 0.84 -29.99
C GLY A 68 9.75 1.36 -28.55
N GLU A 69 8.56 1.51 -27.99
CA GLU A 69 8.34 1.88 -26.59
C GLU A 69 9.11 0.91 -25.67
N ARG A 70 9.95 1.42 -24.75
CA ARG A 70 10.77 0.67 -23.80
C ARG A 70 10.22 0.74 -22.38
N ILE A 71 9.86 -0.40 -21.79
CA ILE A 71 9.53 -0.51 -20.36
C ILE A 71 10.73 -1.00 -19.56
N ALA A 72 10.98 -0.29 -18.47
CA ALA A 72 11.84 -0.73 -17.39
C ALA A 72 11.08 -0.75 -16.05
N LEU A 73 11.33 -1.78 -15.23
CA LEU A 73 10.81 -1.91 -13.87
C LEU A 73 11.91 -1.63 -12.83
N SER A 74 11.55 -1.01 -11.72
CA SER A 74 12.40 -0.95 -10.53
C SER A 74 11.60 -1.36 -9.30
N GLY A 75 12.21 -2.13 -8.41
CA GLY A 75 11.57 -2.64 -7.19
C GLY A 75 12.14 -3.97 -6.74
N GLU A 76 11.45 -4.63 -5.81
CA GLU A 76 11.87 -5.91 -5.23
C GLU A 76 11.75 -7.05 -6.25
N LYS A 77 12.78 -7.90 -6.34
CA LYS A 77 12.83 -9.02 -7.29
C LYS A 77 11.73 -10.03 -7.06
N VAL A 78 11.50 -10.42 -5.81
CA VAL A 78 10.47 -11.40 -5.43
C VAL A 78 9.09 -10.90 -5.83
N LEU A 79 8.84 -9.59 -5.68
CA LEU A 79 7.58 -8.98 -6.08
C LEU A 79 7.43 -8.95 -7.61
N ILE A 80 8.49 -8.61 -8.34
CA ILE A 80 8.48 -8.63 -9.81
C ILE A 80 8.25 -10.05 -10.33
N GLU A 81 8.90 -11.06 -9.76
CA GLU A 81 8.70 -12.47 -10.10
C GLU A 81 7.27 -12.95 -9.78
N GLU A 82 6.67 -12.50 -8.66
CA GLU A 82 5.28 -12.81 -8.32
C GLU A 82 4.28 -12.29 -9.38
N ILE A 83 4.57 -11.13 -9.98
CA ILE A 83 3.69 -10.46 -10.95
C ILE A 83 4.01 -10.89 -12.39
N PHE A 84 5.29 -11.07 -12.69
CA PHE A 84 5.85 -11.43 -13.99
C PHE A 84 6.73 -12.68 -13.84
N PRO A 85 6.14 -13.86 -13.59
CA PRO A 85 6.88 -15.10 -13.35
C PRO A 85 7.80 -15.47 -14.53
N GLU A 86 7.50 -14.97 -15.72
CA GLU A 86 8.30 -15.16 -16.94
C GLU A 86 9.70 -14.52 -16.85
N THR A 87 9.95 -13.70 -15.83
CA THR A 87 11.20 -12.94 -15.64
C THR A 87 12.15 -13.56 -14.60
N GLY A 88 11.71 -14.58 -13.85
CA GLY A 88 12.48 -15.16 -12.73
C GLY A 88 13.85 -15.68 -13.14
N ASP A 89 13.91 -16.53 -14.18
CA ASP A 89 15.17 -17.12 -14.66
C ASP A 89 16.19 -16.06 -15.10
N VAL A 90 15.72 -14.95 -15.67
CA VAL A 90 16.58 -13.85 -16.17
C VAL A 90 17.20 -13.10 -15.00
N MET A 91 16.41 -12.81 -13.97
CA MET A 91 16.88 -12.07 -12.79
C MET A 91 17.91 -12.87 -11.99
N CYS A 92 17.74 -14.19 -11.88
CA CYS A 92 18.68 -15.08 -11.20
C CYS A 92 20.02 -15.23 -11.94
N ASN A 93 20.00 -15.25 -13.27
CA ASN A 93 21.19 -15.56 -14.08
C ASN A 93 22.05 -14.34 -14.46
N SER A 94 21.58 -13.10 -14.20
CA SER A 94 22.21 -11.87 -14.70
C SER A 94 22.98 -11.10 -13.62
N VAL A 95 23.93 -11.75 -12.95
CA VAL A 95 24.69 -11.22 -11.79
C VAL A 95 25.56 -9.98 -12.09
N ASN A 96 25.72 -9.60 -13.37
CA ASN A 96 26.57 -8.48 -13.80
C ASN A 96 25.84 -7.43 -14.63
N ALA A 97 24.52 -7.49 -14.71
CA ALA A 97 23.75 -6.50 -15.46
C ALA A 97 23.67 -5.18 -14.67
N GLY A 98 23.75 -4.04 -15.36
CA GLY A 98 23.71 -2.72 -14.72
C GLY A 98 22.43 -2.42 -13.92
N TRP A 99 21.36 -3.19 -14.15
CA TRP A 99 20.10 -3.15 -13.41
C TRP A 99 20.07 -4.04 -12.16
N ASN A 100 21.05 -4.93 -11.97
CA ASN A 100 21.15 -5.91 -10.89
C ASN A 100 22.28 -5.59 -9.91
N GLN A 101 22.17 -4.45 -9.22
CA GLN A 101 23.21 -4.00 -8.28
C GLN A 101 22.94 -4.41 -6.83
N ASP A 102 21.70 -4.81 -6.52
CA ASP A 102 21.26 -5.19 -5.19
C ASP A 102 20.73 -6.64 -5.21
N PRO A 103 20.98 -7.46 -4.18
CA PRO A 103 20.49 -8.83 -4.13
C PRO A 103 18.97 -8.92 -4.08
N THR A 104 18.29 -7.94 -3.49
CA THR A 104 16.84 -7.93 -3.25
C THR A 104 16.05 -7.08 -4.25
N HIS A 105 16.67 -6.06 -4.82
CA HIS A 105 16.03 -5.08 -5.71
C HIS A 105 16.69 -5.02 -7.09
N VAL A 106 15.93 -4.57 -8.07
CA VAL A 106 16.43 -4.21 -9.41
C VAL A 106 16.13 -2.75 -9.72
N ILE A 107 17.00 -2.13 -10.51
CA ILE A 107 16.88 -0.74 -10.94
C ILE A 107 16.81 -0.71 -12.47
N ARG A 108 15.68 -0.28 -13.02
CA ARG A 108 15.43 -0.21 -14.47
C ARG A 108 15.70 -1.54 -15.19
N PHE A 109 15.19 -2.64 -14.64
CA PHE A 109 15.14 -3.96 -15.28
C PHE A 109 14.33 -3.88 -16.59
N PRO A 110 14.90 -4.22 -17.76
CA PRO A 110 14.23 -4.08 -19.06
C PRO A 110 13.19 -5.18 -19.26
N LEU A 111 11.90 -4.84 -19.12
CA LEU A 111 10.80 -5.82 -19.17
C LEU A 111 10.39 -6.20 -20.60
N ASN A 112 10.69 -5.32 -21.56
CA ASN A 112 10.30 -5.48 -22.97
C ASN A 112 10.78 -6.75 -23.67
N GLY A 113 11.84 -7.38 -23.19
CA GLY A 113 12.28 -8.68 -23.70
C GLY A 113 11.30 -9.81 -23.39
N TYR A 114 10.33 -9.57 -22.50
CA TYR A 114 9.55 -10.60 -21.82
C TYR A 114 8.04 -10.35 -21.83
N CYS A 115 7.58 -9.08 -21.87
CA CYS A 115 6.15 -8.72 -21.86
C CYS A 115 5.84 -7.51 -22.78
N ARG A 116 4.61 -7.42 -23.30
CA ARG A 116 4.14 -6.28 -24.13
C ARG A 116 3.56 -5.14 -23.27
N LEU A 117 3.76 -3.87 -23.66
CA LEU A 117 3.37 -2.69 -22.86
C LEU A 117 1.95 -2.69 -22.27
N ASN A 118 0.94 -2.86 -23.13
CA ASN A 118 -0.45 -2.84 -22.68
C ASN A 118 -0.74 -3.90 -21.61
N SER A 119 -0.01 -5.03 -21.65
CA SER A 119 -0.17 -6.09 -20.64
C SER A 119 0.46 -5.76 -19.29
N VAL A 120 1.39 -4.80 -19.20
CA VAL A 120 2.14 -4.53 -17.96
C VAL A 120 1.31 -3.71 -16.97
N LEU A 121 0.81 -2.54 -17.39
CA LEU A 121 -0.01 -1.69 -16.51
C LEU A 121 -1.33 -2.36 -16.17
N GLU A 122 -1.99 -3.01 -17.15
CA GLU A 122 -3.22 -3.74 -16.91
C GLU A 122 -3.03 -4.87 -15.89
N ARG A 123 -1.95 -5.67 -16.03
CA ARG A 123 -1.63 -6.74 -15.07
C ARG A 123 -1.34 -6.18 -13.67
N LEU A 124 -0.63 -5.05 -13.57
CA LEU A 124 -0.38 -4.40 -12.28
C LEU A 124 -1.70 -3.95 -11.61
N PHE A 125 -2.62 -3.34 -12.36
CA PHE A 125 -3.93 -2.96 -11.84
C PHE A 125 -4.78 -4.16 -11.43
N GLN A 126 -4.77 -5.25 -12.21
CA GLN A 126 -5.44 -6.51 -11.85
C GLN A 126 -4.85 -7.15 -10.58
N LYS A 127 -3.56 -6.91 -10.30
CA LYS A 127 -2.88 -7.33 -9.06
C LYS A 127 -3.09 -6.37 -7.87
N GLY A 128 -3.94 -5.36 -8.03
CA GLY A 128 -4.34 -4.43 -6.97
C GLY A 128 -3.40 -3.24 -6.76
N PHE A 129 -2.45 -3.02 -7.66
CA PHE A 129 -1.62 -1.81 -7.63
C PHE A 129 -2.43 -0.59 -8.05
N SER A 130 -2.06 0.57 -7.51
CA SER A 130 -2.62 1.86 -7.87
C SER A 130 -1.49 2.87 -8.07
N VAL A 131 -1.68 3.83 -8.99
CA VAL A 131 -0.68 4.88 -9.23
C VAL A 131 -0.69 5.84 -8.05
N SER A 132 0.45 5.94 -7.37
CA SER A 132 0.67 6.84 -6.24
C SER A 132 1.34 8.14 -6.68
N ALA A 133 2.16 8.10 -7.72
CA ALA A 133 2.76 9.27 -8.35
C ALA A 133 3.06 9.01 -9.83
N SER A 134 3.10 10.08 -10.63
CA SER A 134 3.53 10.03 -12.03
C SER A 134 4.38 11.25 -12.35
N CYS A 135 5.47 11.04 -13.07
CA CYS A 135 6.29 12.11 -13.62
C CYS A 135 6.74 11.77 -15.04
N GLY A 136 7.33 12.73 -15.73
CA GLY A 136 7.85 12.54 -17.07
C GLY A 136 8.66 13.74 -17.51
N GLY A 137 9.39 13.59 -18.61
CA GLY A 137 10.23 14.64 -19.14
C GLY A 137 11.11 14.14 -20.28
N GLY A 138 12.14 14.91 -20.63
CA GLY A 138 13.04 14.63 -21.73
C GLY A 138 12.72 15.45 -22.99
N VAL A 139 13.69 15.54 -23.88
CA VAL A 139 13.59 16.20 -25.19
C VAL A 139 13.60 15.13 -26.28
N ASP A 140 12.88 15.35 -27.38
CA ASP A 140 12.84 14.54 -28.61
C ASP A 140 13.09 13.02 -28.42
N SER A 141 14.36 12.59 -28.46
CA SER A 141 14.80 11.19 -28.41
C SER A 141 15.08 10.63 -27.00
N SER A 142 14.80 11.41 -25.95
CA SER A 142 15.08 11.05 -24.54
C SER A 142 13.85 11.16 -23.65
N GLN A 143 12.66 11.23 -24.27
CA GLN A 143 11.40 11.32 -23.55
C GLN A 143 11.20 10.11 -22.63
N PHE A 144 10.57 10.33 -21.47
CA PHE A 144 10.16 9.24 -20.61
C PHE A 144 8.93 9.64 -19.78
N SER A 145 8.19 8.62 -19.38
CA SER A 145 7.15 8.69 -18.35
C SER A 145 7.49 7.68 -17.26
N GLU A 146 7.31 8.04 -16.01
CA GLU A 146 7.59 7.19 -14.86
C GLU A 146 6.40 7.21 -13.90
N TYR A 147 6.00 6.03 -13.47
CA TYR A 147 4.84 5.80 -12.63
C TYR A 147 5.29 5.03 -11.39
N VAL A 148 4.97 5.57 -10.22
CA VAL A 148 5.13 4.87 -8.94
C VAL A 148 3.81 4.20 -8.63
N LEU A 149 3.81 2.88 -8.56
CA LEU A 149 2.65 2.07 -8.25
C LEU A 149 2.80 1.40 -6.88
N CYS A 150 1.74 1.44 -6.08
CA CYS A 150 1.71 0.86 -4.75
C CYS A 150 0.46 0.00 -4.56
N ARG A 151 0.57 -1.10 -3.81
CA ARG A 151 -0.55 -1.84 -3.23
C ARG A 151 -0.35 -2.01 -1.72
N GLU A 152 -1.42 -1.93 -0.94
CA GLU A 152 -1.35 -2.28 0.48
C GLU A 152 -1.00 -3.76 0.64
N ASP A 153 0.03 -4.08 1.42
CA ASP A 153 0.40 -5.46 1.69
C ASP A 153 -0.63 -6.09 2.64
N ARG A 154 -1.55 -6.86 2.07
CA ARG A 154 -2.60 -7.56 2.83
C ARG A 154 -2.03 -8.62 3.77
N ARG A 155 -0.77 -9.04 3.62
CA ARG A 155 -0.12 -10.04 4.50
C ARG A 155 0.12 -9.46 5.91
N SER A 156 0.38 -8.16 6.03
CA SER A 156 0.63 -7.49 7.32
C SER A 156 -0.62 -7.39 8.22
N LEU A 157 -1.82 -7.30 7.64
CA LEU A 157 -3.07 -7.24 8.40
C LEU A 157 -3.32 -8.50 9.24
N SER A 158 -2.75 -9.65 8.84
CA SER A 158 -2.92 -10.93 9.54
C SER A 158 -2.09 -11.07 10.82
N MET A 159 -1.05 -10.27 11.03
CA MET A 159 -0.18 -10.39 12.22
C MET A 159 -0.69 -9.62 13.45
N ASN A 160 -1.69 -8.74 13.29
CA ASN A 160 -2.12 -7.83 14.35
C ASN A 160 -3.19 -8.41 15.32
N THR A 161 -3.49 -9.72 15.26
CA THR A 161 -4.51 -10.36 16.12
C THR A 161 -3.94 -11.21 17.26
N SER A 162 -2.68 -11.02 17.67
CA SER A 162 -2.22 -11.65 18.91
C SER A 162 -2.93 -11.01 20.11
N ILE A 163 -3.87 -11.76 20.69
CA ILE A 163 -4.64 -11.40 21.90
C ILE A 163 -3.66 -10.99 23.00
N ARG A 164 -3.68 -9.71 23.42
CA ARG A 164 -2.97 -9.26 24.62
C ARG A 164 -3.73 -9.77 25.85
N ILE A 165 -3.26 -10.88 26.42
CA ILE A 165 -3.71 -11.35 27.73
C ILE A 165 -3.22 -10.31 28.75
N LYS A 166 -4.15 -9.60 29.39
CA LYS A 166 -3.83 -8.73 30.52
C LYS A 166 -3.37 -9.63 31.66
N GLN A 167 -2.09 -9.59 32.01
CA GLN A 167 -1.60 -10.17 33.26
C GLN A 167 -2.08 -9.26 34.39
N GLU A 168 -2.91 -9.79 35.28
CA GLU A 168 -3.12 -9.19 36.59
C GLU A 168 -1.86 -9.40 37.45
N PRO A 169 -1.48 -8.42 38.27
CA PRO A 169 -0.38 -8.59 39.21
C PRO A 169 -0.80 -9.59 40.28
N LEU A 170 0.08 -10.57 40.58
CA LEU A 170 -0.05 -11.38 41.77
C LEU A 170 0.38 -10.54 42.99
N ASP A 171 -0.47 -10.52 44.01
CA ASP A 171 -0.17 -10.01 45.36
C ASP A 171 1.09 -10.67 45.97
#